data_AF-A0AAJ2NZV8-F1
#
_entry.id   AF-A0AAJ2NZV8-F1
#
_cell.length_a   1.000
_cell.length_b   1.000
_cell.length_c   1.000
_cell.angle_alpha   90.00
_cell.angle_beta   90.00
_cell.angle_gamma   90.00
#
_symmetry.space_group_name_H-M   'P 1'
#
loop_
_entity.id
_entity.type
_entity.pdbx_description
1 polymer ?
#
loop_
_entity_poly.entity_id
_entity_poly.type
_entity_poly.pdbx_seq_one_letter_code
_entity_poly.pdbx_strand_id
1 'polypeptide(L)'
;MMANSNRTIRRSMGAVAAVGALAVAGVGGYALAGSDGPTEGTRVATVATQEQTGGPQGVGVPGQGRQGEGPGRQEHGQHGQHGQHGQHGQHGQRDQRDQPGQQGHGLEIPAPAGTLSAEEAETLSMMREEERLAHDLYVALGEAWPDRRFDTISAVEARHGEATATLLANHDLPDPSVGSTPGVYDYPELQELYDDWLERGLTSKSEALAVGAELERRDIADLEAAMAATEQPDLDAVYEHLRDGSEKHLAAFERG
;
A
#
# COMPACT_ATOMS: atom_id res chain seq x y z
N MET A 1 21.04 -81.25 14.16
CA MET A 1 21.19 -80.69 12.79
C MET A 1 20.36 -79.41 12.77
N MET A 2 20.85 -78.25 13.24
CA MET A 2 21.78 -77.27 12.63
C MET A 2 21.25 -76.49 11.42
N ALA A 3 21.51 -75.16 11.48
CA ALA A 3 21.27 -74.05 10.54
C ALA A 3 19.84 -73.44 10.62
N ASN A 4 19.58 -72.25 11.19
CA ASN A 4 20.28 -70.97 11.27
C ASN A 4 20.57 -70.31 9.91
N SER A 5 19.79 -69.30 9.57
CA SER A 5 20.13 -68.29 8.56
C SER A 5 19.69 -66.92 9.06
N ASN A 6 20.68 -66.22 9.59
CA ASN A 6 20.69 -64.83 9.96
C ASN A 6 21.14 -64.04 8.72
N ARG A 7 20.36 -63.07 8.24
CA ARG A 7 20.86 -62.04 7.33
C ARG A 7 20.21 -60.68 7.65
N THR A 8 20.90 -59.95 8.51
CA THR A 8 20.93 -58.51 8.70
C THR A 8 20.90 -57.74 7.37
N ILE A 9 20.20 -56.60 7.27
CA ILE A 9 20.65 -55.33 6.63
C ILE A 9 19.81 -54.14 7.15
N ARG A 10 20.48 -53.32 7.97
CA ARG A 10 20.55 -51.84 8.08
C ARG A 10 19.30 -50.94 8.07
N ARG A 11 19.22 -50.12 9.13
CA ARG A 11 18.55 -48.80 9.19
C ARG A 11 19.02 -47.87 8.06
N SER A 12 18.08 -47.12 7.48
CA SER A 12 18.34 -45.82 6.86
C SER A 12 17.22 -44.85 7.25
N MET A 13 17.64 -43.75 7.87
CA MET A 13 16.90 -42.49 7.99
C MET A 13 16.66 -41.90 6.59
N GLY A 14 15.61 -41.08 6.42
CA GLY A 14 15.63 -40.07 5.36
C GLY A 14 14.27 -39.70 4.78
N ALA A 15 14.00 -38.39 4.87
CA ALA A 15 13.16 -37.57 4.00
C ALA A 15 11.63 -37.67 4.16
N VAL A 16 11.13 -36.73 4.97
CA VAL A 16 9.93 -35.96 4.67
C VAL A 16 10.02 -35.52 3.20
N ALA A 17 9.09 -35.99 2.39
CA ALA A 17 8.95 -35.50 1.02
C ALA A 17 8.46 -34.06 1.09
N ALA A 18 9.35 -33.13 0.76
CA ALA A 18 8.99 -31.79 0.33
C ALA A 18 8.02 -31.95 -0.85
N VAL A 19 6.76 -31.55 -0.65
CA VAL A 19 5.85 -31.30 -1.77
C VAL A 19 6.37 -30.04 -2.43
N GLY A 20 6.72 -30.19 -3.71
CA GLY A 20 7.46 -29.20 -4.47
C GLY A 20 6.74 -27.86 -4.54
N ALA A 21 7.49 -26.80 -4.28
CA ALA A 21 7.18 -25.48 -4.75
C ALA A 21 7.13 -25.53 -6.29
N LEU A 22 5.92 -25.46 -6.83
CA LEU A 22 5.73 -25.10 -8.22
C LEU A 22 6.01 -23.59 -8.28
N ALA A 23 7.23 -23.22 -8.64
CA ALA A 23 7.55 -21.85 -8.99
C ALA A 23 6.78 -21.52 -10.28
N VAL A 24 5.59 -20.95 -10.15
CA VAL A 24 4.95 -20.24 -11.25
C VAL A 24 5.65 -18.90 -11.32
N ALA A 25 6.79 -18.86 -12.02
CA ALA A 25 7.34 -17.62 -12.53
C ALA A 25 6.42 -17.14 -13.67
N GLY A 26 5.24 -16.64 -13.29
CA GLY A 26 4.39 -15.86 -14.17
C GLY A 26 5.02 -14.48 -14.26
N VAL A 27 5.76 -14.22 -15.33
CA VAL A 27 6.04 -12.84 -15.75
C VAL A 27 4.71 -12.29 -16.25
N GLY A 28 3.87 -11.87 -15.31
CA GLY A 28 2.53 -11.38 -15.53
C GLY A 28 2.52 -9.88 -15.74
N GLY A 29 3.25 -9.41 -16.75
CA GLY A 29 2.93 -8.11 -17.32
C GLY A 29 1.50 -8.18 -17.82
N TYR A 30 0.67 -7.21 -17.46
CA TYR A 30 -0.75 -7.11 -17.80
C TYR A 30 -0.98 -7.48 -19.27
N ALA A 31 -1.29 -8.76 -19.53
CA ALA A 31 -1.77 -9.19 -20.82
C ALA A 31 -3.24 -8.77 -20.85
N LEU A 32 -3.48 -7.49 -21.14
CA LEU A 32 -4.80 -6.96 -21.42
C LEU A 32 -5.34 -7.71 -22.64
N ALA A 33 -6.04 -8.82 -22.38
CA ALA A 33 -6.72 -9.59 -23.39
C ALA A 33 -7.84 -8.70 -23.96
N GLY A 34 -7.56 -8.10 -25.12
CA GLY A 34 -8.55 -7.42 -25.94
C GLY A 34 -9.77 -8.33 -26.10
N SER A 35 -10.90 -7.87 -25.59
CA SER A 35 -12.17 -8.58 -25.72
C SER A 35 -12.72 -8.38 -27.12
N ASP A 36 -12.23 -9.18 -28.07
CA ASP A 36 -12.96 -9.45 -29.31
C ASP A 36 -14.21 -10.27 -28.96
N GLY A 37 -15.31 -9.57 -28.69
CA GLY A 37 -16.61 -10.19 -28.44
C GLY A 37 -17.26 -10.72 -29.72
N PRO A 38 -17.76 -11.96 -29.75
CA PRO A 38 -18.84 -12.32 -30.66
C PRO A 38 -20.20 -12.12 -29.99
N THR A 39 -21.12 -11.70 -30.83
CA THR A 39 -22.53 -11.35 -30.66
C THR A 39 -23.43 -12.39 -29.97
N GLU A 40 -24.47 -11.84 -29.32
CA GLU A 40 -25.82 -12.39 -29.06
C GLU A 40 -25.99 -13.61 -28.13
N GLY A 41 -26.80 -13.40 -27.08
CA GLY A 41 -27.34 -14.51 -26.28
C GLY A 41 -28.02 -14.11 -24.97
N THR A 42 -29.13 -13.38 -25.05
CA THR A 42 -30.19 -13.21 -24.03
C THR A 42 -30.11 -14.14 -22.81
N ARG A 43 -29.93 -13.59 -21.60
CA ARG A 43 -30.65 -14.02 -20.37
C ARG A 43 -30.88 -12.84 -19.41
N VAL A 44 -32.17 -12.55 -19.23
CA VAL A 44 -32.72 -11.64 -18.22
C VAL A 44 -32.68 -12.33 -16.86
N ALA A 45 -32.20 -11.65 -15.82
CA ALA A 45 -32.41 -12.03 -14.43
C ALA A 45 -33.01 -10.85 -13.66
N THR A 46 -34.32 -10.90 -13.49
CA THR A 46 -35.10 -10.07 -12.56
C THR A 46 -34.83 -10.54 -11.12
N VAL A 47 -34.47 -9.62 -10.23
CA VAL A 47 -34.55 -9.85 -8.77
C VAL A 47 -35.69 -9.01 -8.23
N ALA A 48 -36.66 -9.71 -7.65
CA ALA A 48 -37.87 -9.17 -7.05
C ALA A 48 -37.60 -8.55 -5.67
N THR A 49 -38.26 -7.42 -5.42
CA THR A 49 -38.41 -6.80 -4.11
C THR A 49 -39.40 -7.59 -3.26
N GLN A 50 -39.12 -7.70 -1.96
CA GLN A 50 -40.14 -8.07 -0.98
C GLN A 50 -40.00 -7.18 0.26
N GLU A 51 -40.86 -6.16 0.33
CA GLU A 51 -41.31 -5.56 1.60
C GLU A 51 -42.40 -6.46 2.21
N GLN A 52 -42.44 -6.59 3.55
CA GLN A 52 -43.60 -6.13 4.33
C GLN A 52 -43.45 -6.32 5.87
N THR A 53 -43.50 -5.17 6.56
CA THR A 53 -44.39 -4.80 7.68
C THR A 53 -44.29 -5.48 9.06
N GLY A 54 -44.23 -4.61 10.09
CA GLY A 54 -45.04 -4.76 11.31
C GLY A 54 -44.44 -4.21 12.62
N GLY A 55 -44.73 -2.96 12.99
CA GLY A 55 -44.71 -2.48 14.40
C GLY A 55 -45.92 -3.01 15.20
N PRO A 56 -46.13 -2.70 16.51
CA PRO A 56 -46.25 -1.31 17.01
C PRO A 56 -45.84 -0.98 18.48
N GLN A 57 -45.52 0.32 18.69
CA GLN A 57 -45.94 1.29 19.74
C GLN A 57 -45.60 1.19 21.26
N GLY A 58 -45.04 2.31 21.77
CA GLY A 58 -45.44 3.05 23.00
C GLY A 58 -44.45 3.07 24.19
N VAL A 59 -44.27 4.08 25.06
CA VAL A 59 -44.75 5.48 25.27
C VAL A 59 -43.81 6.14 26.35
N GLY A 60 -43.51 7.45 26.23
CA GLY A 60 -43.26 8.41 27.36
C GLY A 60 -41.79 8.70 27.76
N VAL A 61 -41.31 9.88 28.21
CA VAL A 61 -41.77 11.26 28.54
C VAL A 61 -40.47 12.15 28.61
N PRO A 62 -40.48 13.49 28.38
CA PRO A 62 -39.26 14.33 28.38
C PRO A 62 -38.92 14.95 29.75
N GLY A 63 -37.64 15.25 30.00
CA GLY A 63 -37.14 15.89 31.23
C GLY A 63 -36.07 16.97 30.98
N GLN A 64 -36.28 18.12 31.62
CA GLN A 64 -35.61 19.41 31.43
C GLN A 64 -34.22 19.51 32.09
N GLY A 65 -33.46 20.53 31.68
CA GLY A 65 -32.11 20.83 32.17
C GLY A 65 -32.02 21.38 33.58
N ARG A 66 -30.77 21.57 34.03
CA ARG A 66 -30.46 22.45 35.16
C ARG A 66 -29.00 22.92 35.10
N GLN A 67 -28.86 24.24 35.16
CA GLN A 67 -27.66 25.00 35.45
C GLN A 67 -27.21 24.76 36.90
N GLY A 68 -25.91 24.89 37.16
CA GLY A 68 -25.33 24.82 38.50
C GLY A 68 -23.96 25.47 38.53
N GLU A 69 -23.94 26.77 38.72
CA GLU A 69 -22.79 27.59 39.13
C GLU A 69 -22.28 27.18 40.52
N GLY A 70 -20.98 27.38 40.81
CA GLY A 70 -20.49 27.47 42.19
C GLY A 70 -18.96 27.60 42.31
N PRO A 71 -18.40 28.50 43.16
CA PRO A 71 -17.12 29.16 42.92
C PRO A 71 -16.02 28.84 43.96
N GLY A 72 -14.79 29.28 43.70
CA GLY A 72 -13.70 29.23 44.69
C GLY A 72 -12.44 29.99 44.27
N ARG A 73 -12.40 31.28 44.61
CA ARG A 73 -11.26 32.23 44.52
C ARG A 73 -10.09 31.84 45.46
N GLN A 74 -8.84 32.19 45.13
CA GLN A 74 -7.99 33.26 45.73
C GLN A 74 -6.71 32.58 46.32
N GLU A 75 -5.47 33.09 46.32
CA GLU A 75 -4.85 34.39 46.04
C GLU A 75 -3.30 34.26 46.17
N HIS A 76 -2.58 35.31 45.73
CA HIS A 76 -1.25 35.78 46.19
C HIS A 76 0.10 35.29 45.59
N GLY A 77 0.89 36.29 45.14
CA GLY A 77 2.36 36.26 45.09
C GLY A 77 2.98 37.35 44.20
N GLN A 78 3.21 38.55 44.74
CA GLN A 78 3.93 39.68 44.12
C GLN A 78 5.47 39.55 44.26
N HIS A 79 6.22 40.39 43.51
CA HIS A 79 7.63 40.88 43.65
C HIS A 79 8.31 40.85 42.27
N GLY A 80 9.06 41.81 41.73
CA GLY A 80 9.69 43.05 42.19
C GLY A 80 10.54 43.63 41.03
N GLN A 81 10.99 44.88 41.15
CA GLN A 81 11.42 45.79 40.08
C GLN A 81 12.95 45.80 39.75
N HIS A 82 13.34 46.70 38.81
CA HIS A 82 14.67 47.21 38.38
C HIS A 82 15.25 46.57 37.10
N GLY A 83 15.84 47.27 36.12
CA GLY A 83 16.31 48.66 35.97
C GLY A 83 16.82 48.90 34.53
N GLN A 84 17.19 50.14 34.22
CA GLN A 84 17.26 50.78 32.89
C GLN A 84 18.59 50.61 32.10
N HIS A 85 18.52 51.04 30.83
CA HIS A 85 19.53 51.71 29.97
C HIS A 85 20.36 50.91 28.92
N GLY A 86 20.26 51.38 27.66
CA GLY A 86 21.24 51.15 26.60
C GLY A 86 20.67 51.39 25.19
N GLN A 87 21.00 52.53 24.56
CA GLN A 87 20.52 52.98 23.25
C GLN A 87 21.41 52.51 22.08
N HIS A 88 20.82 52.60 20.87
CA HIS A 88 21.42 52.81 19.54
C HIS A 88 21.90 51.62 18.67
N GLY A 89 21.36 51.60 17.43
CA GLY A 89 21.81 50.83 16.26
C GLY A 89 20.63 50.44 15.35
N GLN A 90 20.01 51.39 14.64
CA GLN A 90 20.17 51.64 13.20
C GLN A 90 19.87 50.45 12.24
N HIS A 91 18.92 50.72 11.34
CA HIS A 91 18.71 50.15 10.00
C HIS A 91 18.34 48.67 9.85
N GLY A 92 17.08 48.45 9.45
CA GLY A 92 16.61 47.17 8.95
C GLY A 92 15.18 47.20 8.41
N GLN A 93 14.80 48.22 7.61
CA GLN A 93 13.73 48.00 6.64
C GLN A 93 14.30 47.05 5.58
N ARG A 94 14.09 45.76 5.79
CA ARG A 94 14.16 44.78 4.72
C ARG A 94 12.72 44.41 4.43
N ASP A 95 12.27 44.90 3.29
CA ASP A 95 11.12 44.36 2.59
C ASP A 95 11.14 42.85 2.62
N GLN A 96 9.94 42.31 2.74
CA GLN A 96 9.58 40.91 2.72
C GLN A 96 10.42 40.20 1.65
N ARG A 97 11.47 39.50 2.11
CA ARG A 97 12.10 38.48 1.32
C ARG A 97 11.13 37.31 1.33
N ASP A 98 10.61 37.03 0.14
CA ASP A 98 10.08 35.74 -0.23
C ASP A 98 10.82 34.65 0.54
N GLN A 99 10.10 33.99 1.45
CA GLN A 99 10.57 32.73 1.98
C GLN A 99 10.64 31.80 0.77
N PRO A 100 11.80 31.23 0.41
CA PRO A 100 11.77 30.06 -0.44
C PRO A 100 11.02 29.01 0.38
N GLY A 101 9.80 28.71 -0.07
CA GLY A 101 9.03 27.59 0.44
C GLY A 101 9.94 26.37 0.49
N GLN A 102 9.76 25.58 1.54
CA GLN A 102 10.41 24.29 1.70
C GLN A 102 10.33 23.51 0.39
N GLN A 103 11.41 23.52 -0.39
CA GLN A 103 11.59 22.57 -1.47
C GLN A 103 11.95 21.25 -0.77
N GLY A 104 10.93 20.57 -0.25
CA GLY A 104 11.02 19.13 -0.15
C GLY A 104 11.32 18.63 -1.56
N HIS A 105 12.27 17.71 -1.69
CA HIS A 105 12.48 16.96 -2.92
C HIS A 105 11.26 16.06 -3.20
N GLY A 106 10.09 16.67 -3.39
CA GLY A 106 8.91 16.01 -3.89
C GLY A 106 9.07 15.82 -5.39
N LEU A 107 8.66 14.64 -5.86
CA LEU A 107 8.52 14.36 -7.28
C LEU A 107 7.71 15.49 -7.93
N GLU A 108 8.29 16.18 -8.92
CA GLU A 108 7.56 17.16 -9.72
C GLU A 108 6.78 16.39 -10.78
N ILE A 109 5.48 16.21 -10.57
CA ILE A 109 4.59 15.51 -11.51
C ILE A 109 4.20 16.51 -12.62
N PRO A 110 4.52 16.23 -13.90
CA PRO A 110 4.06 17.04 -15.02
C PRO A 110 2.53 17.16 -15.08
N ALA A 111 2.03 18.14 -15.84
CA ALA A 111 0.59 18.19 -16.10
C ALA A 111 0.18 17.06 -17.08
N PRO A 112 -1.02 16.47 -16.91
CA PRO A 112 -1.52 15.43 -17.80
C PRO A 112 -1.69 15.95 -19.24
N ALA A 113 -1.50 15.07 -20.22
CA ALA A 113 -1.68 15.35 -21.63
C ALA A 113 -3.02 14.77 -22.13
N GLY A 114 -4.12 15.38 -21.72
CA GLY A 114 -5.47 14.96 -22.13
C GLY A 114 -6.07 13.89 -21.22
N THR A 115 -6.96 13.07 -21.76
CA THR A 115 -7.68 12.03 -21.02
C THR A 115 -6.99 10.69 -21.22
N LEU A 116 -6.90 9.89 -20.16
CA LEU A 116 -6.41 8.52 -20.24
C LEU A 116 -7.28 7.66 -21.17
N SER A 117 -6.63 6.74 -21.87
CA SER A 117 -7.31 5.57 -22.44
C SER A 117 -7.89 4.68 -21.33
N ALA A 118 -8.79 3.77 -21.70
CA ALA A 118 -9.32 2.80 -20.74
C ALA A 118 -8.21 1.88 -20.21
N GLU A 119 -7.26 1.50 -21.07
CA GLU A 119 -6.11 0.69 -20.69
C GLU A 119 -5.17 1.41 -19.71
N GLU A 120 -4.88 2.70 -19.92
CA GLU A 120 -4.06 3.49 -18.99
C GLU A 120 -4.75 3.70 -17.64
N ALA A 121 -6.07 3.94 -17.63
CA ALA A 121 -6.84 4.11 -16.40
C ALA A 121 -6.89 2.82 -15.56
N GLU A 122 -7.08 1.67 -16.21
CA GLU A 122 -7.03 0.36 -15.55
C GLU A 122 -5.62 0.08 -15.03
N THR A 123 -4.59 0.30 -15.85
CA THR A 123 -3.19 0.10 -15.45
C THR A 123 -2.83 0.95 -14.23
N LEU A 124 -3.22 2.23 -14.22
CA LEU A 124 -2.99 3.10 -13.07
C LEU A 124 -3.70 2.61 -11.81
N SER A 125 -4.93 2.10 -11.95
CA SER A 125 -5.70 1.54 -10.83
C SER A 125 -5.07 0.25 -10.30
N MET A 126 -4.50 -0.58 -11.18
CA MET A 126 -3.71 -1.75 -10.79
C MET A 126 -2.41 -1.36 -10.08
N MET A 127 -1.64 -0.41 -10.61
CA MET A 127 -0.42 0.10 -9.96
C MET A 127 -0.70 0.64 -8.56
N ARG A 128 -1.83 1.34 -8.37
CA ARG A 128 -2.26 1.82 -7.05
C ARG A 128 -2.44 0.68 -6.04
N GLU A 129 -3.05 -0.42 -6.45
CA GLU A 129 -3.30 -1.59 -5.59
C GLU A 129 -2.05 -2.44 -5.39
N GLU A 130 -1.17 -2.53 -6.40
CA GLU A 130 0.11 -3.24 -6.33
C GLU A 130 1.06 -2.60 -5.30
N GLU A 131 1.19 -1.27 -5.31
CA GLU A 131 1.98 -0.54 -4.30
C GLU A 131 1.42 -0.72 -2.88
N ARG A 132 0.08 -0.81 -2.76
CA ARG A 132 -0.56 -1.12 -1.49
C ARG A 132 -0.28 -2.56 -1.05
N LEU A 133 -0.30 -3.51 -1.98
CA LEU A 133 0.05 -4.89 -1.73
C LEU A 133 1.48 -4.99 -1.20
N ALA A 134 2.43 -4.32 -1.85
CA ALA A 134 3.82 -4.26 -1.42
C ALA A 134 3.94 -3.71 0.00
N HIS A 135 3.28 -2.58 0.28
CA HIS A 135 3.22 -1.99 1.63
C HIS A 135 2.70 -2.99 2.66
N ASP A 136 1.50 -3.55 2.45
CA ASP A 136 0.82 -4.43 3.41
C ASP A 136 1.64 -5.70 3.66
N LEU A 137 2.21 -6.28 2.61
CA LEU A 137 3.03 -7.49 2.69
C LEU A 137 4.30 -7.21 3.50
N TYR A 138 4.99 -6.10 3.26
CA TYR A 138 6.20 -5.75 4.00
C TYR A 138 5.93 -5.40 5.45
N VAL A 139 4.80 -4.76 5.76
CA VAL A 139 4.37 -4.58 7.15
C VAL A 139 4.18 -5.93 7.84
N ALA A 140 3.40 -6.84 7.24
CA ALA A 140 3.13 -8.15 7.84
C ALA A 140 4.40 -9.01 8.01
N LEU A 141 5.29 -9.01 7.01
CA LEU A 141 6.56 -9.74 7.09
C LEU A 141 7.54 -9.10 8.08
N GLY A 142 7.54 -7.78 8.22
CA GLY A 142 8.35 -7.06 9.22
C GLY A 142 7.95 -7.36 10.65
N GLU A 143 6.65 -7.53 10.91
CA GLU A 143 6.12 -7.97 12.20
C GLU A 143 6.57 -9.40 12.56
N ALA A 144 6.57 -10.31 11.58
CA ALA A 144 7.01 -11.69 11.78
C ALA A 144 8.54 -11.83 11.89
N TRP A 145 9.28 -11.03 11.11
CA TRP A 145 10.72 -11.14 10.94
C TRP A 145 11.41 -9.79 11.14
N PRO A 146 11.87 -9.47 12.37
CA PRO A 146 12.55 -8.21 12.64
C PRO A 146 13.75 -7.99 11.70
N ASP A 147 13.57 -7.08 10.75
CA ASP A 147 14.56 -6.67 9.76
C ASP A 147 14.23 -5.26 9.30
N ARG A 148 15.20 -4.34 9.40
CA ARG A 148 14.99 -2.93 9.06
C ARG A 148 14.64 -2.71 7.58
N ARG A 149 14.91 -3.67 6.70
CA ARG A 149 14.51 -3.60 5.30
C ARG A 149 12.99 -3.47 5.18
N PHE A 150 12.23 -4.34 5.84
CA PHE A 150 10.76 -4.29 5.80
C PHE A 150 10.20 -2.97 6.32
N ASP A 151 10.72 -2.45 7.44
CA ASP A 151 10.30 -1.15 7.99
C ASP A 151 10.61 0.02 7.04
N THR A 152 11.78 -0.01 6.40
CA THR A 152 12.23 1.10 5.55
C THR A 152 11.50 1.08 4.21
N ILE A 153 11.34 -0.09 3.61
CA ILE A 153 10.76 -0.27 2.28
C ILE A 153 9.24 -0.07 2.35
N SER A 154 8.53 -0.64 3.34
CA SER A 154 7.08 -0.38 3.51
C SER A 154 6.74 1.11 3.63
N ALA A 155 7.61 1.90 4.27
CA ALA A 155 7.44 3.35 4.36
C ALA A 155 7.67 4.08 3.02
N VAL A 156 8.44 3.50 2.10
CA VAL A 156 8.59 3.98 0.72
C VAL A 156 7.39 3.56 -0.12
N GLU A 157 6.90 2.32 -0.02
CA GLU A 157 5.71 1.87 -0.76
C GLU A 157 4.45 2.65 -0.39
N ALA A 158 4.34 3.10 0.87
CA ALA A 158 3.28 4.02 1.26
C ALA A 158 3.32 5.32 0.43
N ARG A 159 4.51 5.83 0.11
CA ARG A 159 4.69 7.06 -0.68
C ARG A 159 4.50 6.81 -2.17
N HIS A 160 4.89 5.64 -2.67
CA HIS A 160 4.55 5.23 -4.02
C HIS A 160 3.03 5.13 -4.20
N GLY A 161 2.33 4.53 -3.24
CA GLY A 161 0.87 4.51 -3.19
C GLY A 161 0.23 5.91 -3.13
N GLU A 162 0.84 6.86 -2.42
CA GLU A 162 0.40 8.28 -2.44
C GLU A 162 0.61 8.94 -3.81
N ALA A 163 1.70 8.60 -4.52
CA ALA A 163 1.98 9.12 -5.86
C ALA A 163 0.96 8.59 -6.89
N THR A 164 0.64 7.30 -6.87
CA THR A 164 -0.39 6.70 -7.75
C THR A 164 -1.79 7.20 -7.39
N ALA A 165 -2.11 7.38 -6.11
CA ALA A 165 -3.36 8.02 -5.68
C ALA A 165 -3.48 9.48 -6.18
N THR A 166 -2.36 10.21 -6.22
CA THR A 166 -2.32 11.57 -6.80
C THR A 166 -2.62 11.55 -8.29
N LEU A 167 -2.09 10.59 -9.05
CA LEU A 167 -2.41 10.42 -10.46
C LEU A 167 -3.89 10.09 -10.67
N LEU A 168 -4.46 9.15 -9.89
CA LEU A 168 -5.88 8.81 -9.96
C LEU A 168 -6.75 10.06 -9.75
N ALA A 169 -6.42 10.89 -8.75
CA ALA A 169 -7.12 12.14 -8.49
C ALA A 169 -6.96 13.16 -9.64
N ASN A 170 -5.77 13.28 -10.24
CA ASN A 170 -5.52 14.20 -11.36
C ASN A 170 -6.32 13.83 -12.62
N HIS A 171 -6.66 12.56 -12.78
CA HIS A 171 -7.44 12.03 -13.90
C HIS A 171 -8.92 11.78 -13.54
N ASP A 172 -9.39 12.28 -12.39
CA ASP A 172 -10.76 12.11 -11.90
C ASP A 172 -11.21 10.63 -11.81
N LEU A 173 -10.27 9.71 -11.53
CA LEU A 173 -10.53 8.29 -11.36
C LEU A 173 -10.79 7.92 -9.89
N PRO A 174 -11.68 6.93 -9.62
CA PRO A 174 -11.87 6.43 -8.27
C PRO A 174 -10.62 5.70 -7.77
N ASP A 175 -10.26 5.87 -6.50
CA ASP A 175 -9.19 5.10 -5.86
C ASP A 175 -9.75 3.77 -5.31
N PRO A 176 -9.34 2.60 -5.87
CA PRO A 176 -9.81 1.28 -5.43
C PRO A 176 -9.39 0.94 -3.98
N SER A 177 -8.37 1.63 -3.46
CA SER A 177 -7.86 1.36 -2.12
C SER A 177 -8.66 2.04 -1.01
N VAL A 178 -9.54 3.00 -1.33
CA VAL A 178 -10.26 3.79 -0.32
C VAL A 178 -11.27 2.96 0.46
N GLY A 179 -11.08 2.87 1.78
CA GLY A 179 -11.99 2.17 2.68
C GLY A 179 -11.78 0.65 2.73
N SER A 180 -10.82 0.13 1.98
CA SER A 180 -10.45 -1.28 1.93
C SER A 180 -9.57 -1.66 3.12
N THR A 181 -9.61 -2.94 3.48
CA THR A 181 -8.85 -3.50 4.63
C THR A 181 -7.47 -3.95 4.15
N PRO A 182 -6.38 -3.77 4.93
CA PRO A 182 -5.07 -4.31 4.58
C PRO A 182 -5.12 -5.80 4.27
N GLY A 183 -4.45 -6.23 3.20
CA GLY A 183 -4.49 -7.62 2.72
C GLY A 183 -5.78 -8.01 1.99
N VAL A 184 -6.66 -7.06 1.66
CA VAL A 184 -7.88 -7.27 0.86
C VAL A 184 -7.88 -6.35 -0.36
N TYR A 185 -7.88 -6.95 -1.56
CA TYR A 185 -7.73 -6.24 -2.83
C TYR A 185 -8.95 -6.42 -3.74
N ASP A 186 -9.27 -5.39 -4.51
CA ASP A 186 -10.40 -5.41 -5.46
C ASP A 186 -10.10 -6.29 -6.68
N TYR A 187 -8.81 -6.48 -6.99
CA TYR A 187 -8.34 -7.30 -8.08
C TYR A 187 -8.00 -8.72 -7.60
N PRO A 188 -8.72 -9.76 -8.06
CA PRO A 188 -8.51 -11.13 -7.60
C PRO A 188 -7.09 -11.65 -7.80
N GLU A 189 -6.42 -11.23 -8.88
CA GLU A 189 -5.03 -11.59 -9.15
C GLU A 189 -4.05 -11.04 -8.11
N LEU A 190 -4.27 -9.82 -7.61
CA LEU A 190 -3.47 -9.25 -6.53
C LEU A 190 -3.79 -9.92 -5.19
N GLN A 191 -5.05 -10.30 -4.96
CA GLN A 191 -5.42 -11.07 -3.76
C GLN A 191 -4.69 -12.43 -3.73
N GLU A 192 -4.68 -13.16 -4.85
CA GLU A 192 -3.97 -14.43 -4.96
C GLU A 192 -2.47 -14.26 -4.72
N LEU A 193 -1.84 -13.23 -5.31
CA LEU A 193 -0.43 -12.92 -5.08
C LEU A 193 -0.12 -12.61 -3.62
N TYR A 194 -0.94 -11.76 -2.97
CA TYR A 194 -0.75 -11.42 -1.56
C TYR A 194 -0.83 -12.66 -0.67
N ASP A 195 -1.87 -13.48 -0.85
CA ASP A 195 -2.10 -14.67 -0.03
C ASP A 195 -0.93 -15.66 -0.16
N ASP A 196 -0.49 -15.92 -1.40
CA ASP A 196 0.62 -16.85 -1.70
C ASP A 196 1.96 -16.33 -1.15
N TRP A 197 2.26 -15.05 -1.36
CA TRP A 197 3.50 -14.44 -0.89
C TRP A 197 3.55 -14.30 0.63
N LEU A 198 2.43 -13.98 1.27
CA LEU A 198 2.34 -13.93 2.73
C LEU A 198 2.55 -15.33 3.32
N GLU A 199 1.86 -16.35 2.80
CA GLU A 199 2.03 -17.73 3.25
C GLU A 199 3.49 -18.16 3.15
N ARG A 200 4.12 -17.97 1.98
CA ARG A 200 5.52 -18.30 1.74
C ARG A 200 6.46 -17.50 2.66
N GLY A 201 6.29 -16.20 2.74
CA GLY A 201 7.14 -15.31 3.52
C GLY A 201 7.09 -15.60 5.02
N LEU A 202 5.97 -16.10 5.54
CA LEU A 202 5.82 -16.49 6.95
C LEU A 202 6.48 -17.83 7.30
N THR A 203 7.00 -18.58 6.32
CA THR A 203 7.69 -19.86 6.61
C THR A 203 9.09 -19.66 7.22
N SER A 204 9.82 -18.63 6.77
CA SER A 204 11.13 -18.27 7.31
C SER A 204 11.55 -16.86 6.89
N LYS A 205 12.45 -16.23 7.66
CA LYS A 205 13.05 -14.96 7.25
C LYS A 205 13.73 -15.00 5.87
N SER A 206 14.31 -16.15 5.48
CA SER A 206 14.92 -16.29 4.16
C SER A 206 13.87 -16.25 3.04
N GLU A 207 12.72 -16.90 3.25
CA GLU A 207 11.61 -16.86 2.30
C GLU A 207 10.96 -15.48 2.26
N ALA A 208 10.85 -14.78 3.41
CA ALA A 208 10.36 -13.40 3.44
C ALA A 208 11.21 -12.46 2.57
N LEU A 209 12.55 -12.58 2.64
CA LEU A 209 13.46 -11.79 1.80
C LEU A 209 13.37 -12.21 0.33
N ALA A 210 13.18 -13.50 0.05
CA ALA A 210 13.02 -14.01 -1.31
C ALA A 210 11.72 -13.52 -1.96
N VAL A 211 10.63 -13.52 -1.20
CA VAL A 211 9.32 -12.96 -1.59
C VAL A 211 9.44 -11.46 -1.85
N GLY A 212 10.13 -10.70 -0.98
CA GLY A 212 10.41 -9.28 -1.26
C GLY A 212 11.13 -9.09 -2.59
N ALA A 213 12.22 -9.82 -2.84
CA ALA A 213 12.91 -9.75 -4.14
C ALA A 213 12.05 -10.23 -5.33
N GLU A 214 11.06 -11.09 -5.12
CA GLU A 214 10.14 -11.55 -6.16
C GLU A 214 9.13 -10.47 -6.52
N LEU A 215 8.54 -9.82 -5.50
CA LEU A 215 7.63 -8.69 -5.67
C LEU A 215 8.31 -7.55 -6.44
N GLU A 216 9.49 -7.10 -6.00
CA GLU A 216 10.17 -5.96 -6.64
C GLU A 216 10.53 -6.24 -8.11
N ARG A 217 10.81 -7.50 -8.48
CA ARG A 217 11.04 -7.84 -9.90
C ARG A 217 9.78 -7.78 -10.73
N ARG A 218 8.63 -8.14 -10.15
CA ARG A 218 7.33 -8.02 -10.81
C ARG A 218 6.99 -6.55 -10.99
N ASP A 219 7.09 -5.76 -9.93
CA ASP A 219 6.78 -4.33 -9.95
C ASP A 219 7.61 -3.57 -11.00
N ILE A 220 8.93 -3.82 -11.07
CA ILE A 220 9.79 -3.27 -12.13
C ILE A 220 9.28 -3.65 -13.53
N ALA A 221 8.93 -4.93 -13.75
CA ALA A 221 8.49 -5.40 -15.06
C ALA A 221 7.14 -4.79 -15.47
N ASP A 222 6.24 -4.62 -14.50
CA ASP A 222 4.91 -4.04 -14.71
C ASP A 222 5.01 -2.54 -14.98
N LEU A 223 5.88 -1.81 -14.26
CA LEU A 223 6.17 -0.40 -14.49
C LEU A 223 6.84 -0.17 -15.86
N GLU A 224 7.81 -1.01 -16.25
CA GLU A 224 8.41 -0.95 -17.59
C GLU A 224 7.38 -1.17 -18.70
N ALA A 225 6.44 -2.10 -18.50
CA ALA A 225 5.35 -2.34 -19.43
C ALA A 225 4.37 -1.16 -19.50
N ALA A 226 4.03 -0.57 -18.36
CA ALA A 226 3.15 0.59 -18.27
C ALA A 226 3.75 1.83 -18.96
N MET A 227 5.03 2.10 -18.73
CA MET A 227 5.77 3.18 -19.40
C MET A 227 5.84 2.98 -20.92
N ALA A 228 5.99 1.74 -21.39
CA ALA A 228 6.00 1.43 -22.82
C ALA A 228 4.62 1.60 -23.49
N ALA A 229 3.53 1.60 -22.71
CA ALA A 229 2.16 1.64 -23.19
C ALA A 229 1.49 3.03 -23.09
N THR A 230 2.16 4.03 -22.50
CA THR A 230 1.59 5.37 -22.30
C THR A 230 2.39 6.45 -23.03
N GLU A 231 1.69 7.52 -23.46
CA GLU A 231 2.31 8.78 -23.90
C GLU A 231 2.04 9.92 -22.89
N GLN A 232 1.45 9.60 -21.73
CA GLN A 232 1.09 10.58 -20.71
C GLN A 232 2.31 10.96 -19.87
N PRO A 233 2.76 12.23 -19.92
CA PRO A 233 4.03 12.63 -19.30
C PRO A 233 3.98 12.58 -17.77
N ASP A 234 2.80 12.70 -17.17
CA ASP A 234 2.60 12.59 -15.73
C ASP A 234 2.65 11.13 -15.25
N LEU A 235 2.04 10.20 -16.00
CA LEU A 235 2.17 8.77 -15.73
C LEU A 235 3.62 8.32 -15.87
N ASP A 236 4.28 8.65 -16.98
CA ASP A 236 5.66 8.25 -17.26
C ASP A 236 6.63 8.72 -16.17
N ALA A 237 6.51 9.98 -15.72
CA ALA A 237 7.35 10.53 -14.66
C ALA A 237 7.17 9.85 -13.30
N VAL A 238 5.94 9.45 -12.95
CA VAL A 238 5.67 8.72 -11.70
C VAL A 238 6.13 7.27 -11.82
N TYR A 239 5.82 6.58 -12.93
CA TYR A 239 6.23 5.20 -13.13
C TYR A 239 7.76 5.05 -13.17
N GLU A 240 8.48 5.99 -13.78
CA GLU A 240 9.94 6.01 -13.72
C GLU A 240 10.44 6.14 -12.27
N HIS A 241 9.82 7.01 -11.48
CA HIS A 241 10.20 7.19 -10.08
C HIS A 241 9.98 5.95 -9.22
N LEU A 242 8.84 5.29 -9.40
CA LEU A 242 8.50 4.03 -8.73
C LEU A 242 9.50 2.95 -9.13
N ARG A 243 9.76 2.77 -10.44
CA ARG A 243 10.69 1.75 -10.96
C ARG A 243 12.09 1.92 -10.36
N ASP A 244 12.58 3.17 -10.32
CA ASP A 244 13.86 3.50 -9.69
C ASP A 244 13.87 3.19 -8.18
N GLY A 245 12.73 3.32 -7.51
CA GLY A 245 12.52 2.88 -6.12
C GLY A 245 12.63 1.37 -5.99
N SER A 246 11.86 0.64 -6.79
CA SER A 246 11.77 -0.82 -6.79
C SER A 246 13.11 -1.48 -7.12
N GLU A 247 13.92 -0.89 -8.02
CA GLU A 247 15.31 -1.32 -8.25
C GLU A 247 16.18 -1.24 -6.97
N LYS A 248 16.00 -0.19 -6.16
CA LYS A 248 16.74 -0.04 -4.89
C LYS A 248 16.25 -1.04 -3.85
N HIS A 249 14.95 -1.31 -3.81
CA HIS A 249 14.33 -2.30 -2.94
C HIS A 249 14.80 -3.71 -3.29
N LEU A 250 14.74 -4.09 -4.56
CA LEU A 250 15.24 -5.36 -5.08
C LEU A 250 16.70 -5.57 -4.66
N ALA A 251 17.55 -4.57 -4.91
CA ALA A 251 18.94 -4.65 -4.53
C ALA A 251 19.12 -4.76 -3.00
N ALA A 252 18.20 -4.23 -2.19
CA ALA A 252 18.25 -4.40 -0.73
C ALA A 252 17.86 -5.81 -0.27
N PHE A 253 16.87 -6.44 -0.91
CA PHE A 253 16.50 -7.82 -0.63
C PHE A 253 17.56 -8.82 -1.08
N GLU A 254 18.23 -8.57 -2.22
CA GLU A 254 19.27 -9.46 -2.75
C GLU A 254 20.62 -9.39 -2.01
N ARG A 255 20.87 -8.33 -1.23
CA ARG A 255 22.17 -8.10 -0.57
C ARG A 255 22.48 -8.98 0.64
N GLY A 256 21.57 -9.87 1.07
CA GLY A 256 21.82 -10.87 2.13
C GLY A 256 22.10 -10.26 3.50
#